data_AF-A0A973SMV3-F1
#
_entry.id   AF-A0A973SMV3-F1
#
_cell.length_a   1.000
_cell.length_b   1.000
_cell.length_c   1.000
_cell.angle_alpha   90.00
_cell.angle_beta   90.00
_cell.angle_gamma   90.00
#
_symmetry.space_group_name_H-M   'P 1'
#
loop_
_entity.id
_entity.type
_entity.pdbx_description
1 polymer ?
#
loop_
_entity_poly.entity_id
_entity_poly.type
_entity_poly.pdbx_seq_one_letter_code
_entity_poly.pdbx_strand_id
1 'polypeptide(L)'
;GVRTPQYPAAEARNAEIEAAAARTAAAHLADLEDSASRLAAAIRDLPAQAWSAPVEGMRPPAHPAWYVLVRRLREVAVHHVDLGAGYRPSDWPEPFVRRELGEPGRGPRRTGRARRHAGLADRKVGR
;
A
#
# COMPACT_ATOMS: atom_id res chain seq x y z
N GLY A 1 -8.50 -7.40 18.49
CA GLY A 1 -7.94 -8.40 17.56
C GLY A 1 -6.47 -8.60 17.87
N VAL A 2 -5.87 -9.66 17.33
CA VAL A 2 -4.41 -9.89 17.41
C VAL A 2 -3.73 -9.09 16.29
N ARG A 3 -2.59 -8.46 16.58
CA ARG A 3 -1.81 -7.74 15.56
C ARG A 3 -1.15 -8.74 14.61
N THR A 4 -1.49 -8.67 13.33
CA THR A 4 -0.85 -9.46 12.27
C THR A 4 -0.06 -8.51 11.37
N PRO A 5 1.29 -8.50 11.44
CA PRO A 5 2.10 -7.64 10.58
C PRO A 5 2.02 -8.12 9.11
N GLN A 6 2.27 -7.21 8.15
CA GLN A 6 2.29 -7.54 6.72
C GLN A 6 3.34 -8.61 6.39
N TYR A 7 4.51 -8.51 7.04
CA TYR A 7 5.57 -9.51 7.02
C TYR A 7 6.16 -9.64 8.43
N PRO A 8 6.68 -10.81 8.82
CA PRO A 8 7.35 -10.98 10.12
C PRO A 8 8.57 -10.06 10.29
N ALA A 9 9.36 -9.90 9.22
CA ALA A 9 10.54 -9.04 9.14
C ALA A 9 10.87 -8.69 7.67
N ALA A 10 11.71 -7.67 7.45
CA ALA A 10 12.14 -7.28 6.11
C ALA A 10 13.02 -8.36 5.44
N GLU A 11 13.87 -9.01 6.24
CA GLU A 11 14.76 -10.08 5.84
C GLU A 11 13.97 -11.33 5.42
N ALA A 12 12.91 -11.67 6.18
CA ALA A 12 12.01 -12.77 5.85
C ALA A 12 11.32 -12.54 4.50
N ARG A 13 10.77 -11.33 4.28
CA ARG A 13 10.21 -10.94 2.98
C ARG A 13 11.21 -11.12 1.85
N ASN A 14 12.44 -10.63 2.02
CA ASN A 14 13.45 -10.70 0.96
C ASN A 14 13.86 -12.16 0.69
N ALA A 15 14.06 -12.97 1.73
CA ALA A 15 14.39 -14.38 1.58
C ALA A 15 13.30 -15.16 0.84
N GLU A 16 12.01 -14.89 1.13
CA GLU A 16 10.88 -15.50 0.41
C GLU A 16 10.87 -15.09 -1.08
N ILE A 17 11.18 -13.83 -1.39
CA ILE A 17 11.28 -13.34 -2.78
C ILE A 17 12.42 -14.05 -3.52
N GLU A 18 13.63 -14.08 -2.93
CA GLU A 18 14.80 -14.73 -3.56
C GLU A 18 14.57 -16.23 -3.78
N ALA A 19 13.99 -16.91 -2.79
CA ALA A 19 13.66 -18.33 -2.91
C ALA A 19 12.60 -18.59 -4.00
N ALA A 20 11.64 -17.68 -4.17
CA ALA A 20 10.59 -17.81 -5.18
C ALA A 20 11.04 -17.39 -6.59
N ALA A 21 12.09 -16.56 -6.72
CA ALA A 21 12.52 -15.98 -8.00
C ALA A 21 12.95 -17.04 -9.04
N ALA A 22 13.41 -18.22 -8.58
CA ALA A 22 13.83 -19.32 -9.46
C ALA A 22 12.67 -20.23 -9.91
N ARG A 23 11.42 -19.93 -9.54
CA ARG A 23 10.26 -20.75 -9.91
C ARG A 23 9.95 -20.63 -11.40
N THR A 24 9.25 -21.64 -11.92
CA THR A 24 8.75 -21.60 -13.30
C THR A 24 7.64 -20.57 -13.46
N ALA A 25 7.43 -20.07 -14.68
CA ALA A 25 6.32 -19.16 -14.98
C ALA A 25 4.95 -19.76 -14.60
N ALA A 26 4.75 -21.06 -14.81
CA ALA A 26 3.51 -21.75 -14.42
C ALA A 26 3.30 -21.76 -12.89
N ALA A 27 4.37 -21.93 -12.11
CA ALA A 27 4.30 -21.86 -10.65
C ALA A 27 4.01 -20.43 -10.16
N HIS A 28 4.60 -19.41 -10.79
CA HIS A 28 4.25 -18.02 -10.51
C HIS A 28 2.81 -17.67 -10.85
N LEU A 29 2.30 -18.17 -11.98
CA LEU A 29 0.91 -17.96 -12.38
C LEU A 29 -0.06 -18.60 -11.37
N ALA A 30 0.19 -19.86 -10.98
CA ALA A 30 -0.63 -20.54 -9.98
C ALA A 30 -0.63 -19.83 -8.62
N ASP A 31 0.53 -19.35 -8.16
CA ASP A 31 0.66 -18.58 -6.91
C ASP A 31 -0.06 -17.22 -6.99
N LEU A 32 0.02 -16.56 -8.15
CA LEU A 32 -0.70 -15.31 -8.41
C LEU A 32 -2.22 -15.51 -8.39
N GLU A 33 -2.73 -16.56 -9.02
CA GLU A 33 -4.15 -16.90 -9.05
C GLU A 33 -4.68 -17.26 -7.65
N ASP A 34 -3.97 -18.11 -6.90
CA ASP A 34 -4.32 -18.47 -5.53
C ASP A 34 -4.35 -17.25 -4.61
N SER A 35 -3.26 -16.47 -4.61
CA SER A 35 -3.14 -15.29 -3.75
C SER A 35 -4.17 -14.21 -4.09
N ALA A 36 -4.50 -14.02 -5.37
CA ALA A 36 -5.56 -13.11 -5.81
C ALA A 36 -6.95 -13.59 -5.33
N SER A 37 -7.24 -14.89 -5.43
CA SER A 37 -8.49 -15.49 -4.96
C SER A 37 -8.66 -15.32 -3.45
N ARG A 38 -7.61 -15.61 -2.67
CA ARG A 38 -7.59 -15.44 -1.21
C ARG A 38 -7.77 -13.98 -0.79
N LEU A 39 -7.12 -13.06 -1.49
CA LEU A 39 -7.32 -11.62 -1.26
C LEU A 39 -8.76 -11.20 -1.56
N ALA A 40 -9.33 -11.65 -2.68
CA ALA A 40 -10.71 -11.34 -3.04
C ALA A 40 -11.71 -11.89 -2.03
N ALA A 41 -11.49 -13.10 -1.50
CA ALA A 41 -12.28 -13.65 -0.41
C ALA A 41 -12.18 -12.81 0.86
N ALA A 42 -10.95 -12.48 1.30
CA ALA A 42 -10.74 -11.64 2.48
C ALA A 42 -11.39 -10.25 2.36
N ILE A 43 -11.41 -9.66 1.16
CA ILE A 43 -12.10 -8.39 0.89
C ILE A 43 -13.62 -8.54 1.03
N ARG A 44 -14.21 -9.61 0.48
CA ARG A 44 -15.66 -9.85 0.56
C ARG A 44 -16.12 -10.11 1.99
N ASP A 45 -15.29 -10.82 2.76
CA ASP A 45 -15.64 -11.26 4.11
C ASP A 45 -15.33 -10.21 5.18
N LEU A 46 -14.66 -9.10 4.82
CA LEU A 46 -14.26 -8.07 5.77
C LEU A 46 -15.50 -7.28 6.28
N PRO A 47 -15.78 -7.28 7.60
CA PRO A 47 -16.92 -6.55 8.16
C PRO A 47 -16.83 -5.05 7.87
N ALA A 48 -17.98 -4.41 7.62
CA ALA A 48 -18.06 -3.00 7.23
C ALA A 48 -17.25 -2.06 8.15
N GLN A 49 -17.34 -2.25 9.46
CA GLN A 49 -16.64 -1.46 10.47
C GLN A 49 -15.11 -1.64 10.45
N ALA A 50 -14.62 -2.78 9.96
CA ALA A 50 -13.18 -3.08 9.94
C ALA A 50 -12.43 -2.33 8.84
N TRP A 51 -13.13 -1.82 7.82
CA TRP A 51 -12.52 -1.04 6.73
C TRP A 51 -11.81 0.23 7.20
N SER A 52 -12.25 0.81 8.32
CA SER A 52 -11.66 2.02 8.91
C SER A 52 -10.60 1.73 9.97
N ALA A 53 -10.37 0.46 10.32
CA ALA A 53 -9.38 0.10 11.33
C ALA A 53 -7.96 0.49 10.88
N PRO A 54 -7.13 1.07 11.77
CA PRO A 54 -5.75 1.40 11.44
C PRO A 54 -4.92 0.12 11.29
N VAL A 55 -4.24 0.00 10.16
CA VAL A 55 -3.30 -1.07 9.85
C VAL A 55 -1.95 -0.48 9.44
N GLU A 56 -0.90 -1.29 9.51
CA GLU A 56 0.48 -0.90 9.23
C GLU A 56 1.02 -1.73 8.06
N GLY A 57 1.73 -1.07 7.15
CA GLY A 57 2.58 -1.74 6.18
C GLY A 57 4.03 -1.69 6.63
N MET A 58 4.95 -2.18 5.78
CA MET A 58 6.39 -2.12 6.05
C MET A 58 6.96 -0.71 6.23
N ARG A 59 6.29 0.32 5.69
CA ARG A 59 6.70 1.73 5.81
C ARG A 59 5.61 2.54 6.50
N PRO A 60 5.93 3.32 7.55
CA PRO A 60 4.97 4.22 8.19
C PRO A 60 4.52 5.35 7.23
N PRO A 61 3.39 6.02 7.50
CA PRO A 61 2.51 5.85 8.68
C PRO A 61 1.48 4.72 8.54
N ALA A 62 0.83 4.38 9.65
CA ALA A 62 -0.40 3.58 9.67
C ALA A 62 -1.50 4.24 8.82
N HIS A 63 -2.43 3.43 8.34
CA HIS A 63 -3.49 3.83 7.41
C HIS A 63 -4.75 2.98 7.63
N PRO A 64 -5.93 3.45 7.25
CA PRO A 64 -7.14 2.61 7.34
C PRO A 64 -7.06 1.41 6.39
N ALA A 65 -7.67 0.29 6.77
CA ALA A 65 -7.64 -0.97 6.02
C ALA A 65 -8.12 -0.84 4.57
N TRP A 66 -9.09 0.03 4.27
CA TRP A 66 -9.54 0.27 2.88
C TRP A 66 -8.42 0.73 1.95
N TYR A 67 -7.38 1.36 2.48
CA TYR A 67 -6.27 1.85 1.67
C TYR A 67 -5.35 0.70 1.19
N VAL A 68 -5.55 -0.55 1.66
CA VAL A 68 -4.92 -1.73 1.06
C VAL A 68 -5.40 -1.96 -0.38
N LEU A 69 -6.68 -1.71 -0.69
CA LEU A 69 -7.24 -1.85 -2.04
C LEU A 69 -6.53 -0.93 -3.03
N VAL A 70 -6.30 0.29 -2.58
CA VAL A 70 -5.52 1.32 -3.26
C VAL A 70 -4.09 0.84 -3.55
N ARG A 71 -3.40 0.30 -2.55
CA ARG A 71 -2.03 -0.20 -2.72
C ARG A 71 -2.03 -1.34 -3.72
N ARG A 72 -2.97 -2.29 -3.61
CA ARG A 72 -3.07 -3.42 -4.53
C ARG A 72 -3.26 -2.97 -5.98
N LEU A 73 -4.14 -1.98 -6.22
CA LEU A 73 -4.33 -1.44 -7.57
C LEU A 73 -3.04 -0.83 -8.12
N ARG A 74 -2.29 -0.08 -7.31
CA ARG A 74 -0.97 0.47 -7.70
C ARG A 74 0.03 -0.63 -8.04
N GLU A 75 0.16 -1.64 -7.17
CA GLU A 75 1.09 -2.77 -7.38
C GLU A 75 0.79 -3.48 -8.70
N VAL A 76 -0.49 -3.79 -8.98
CA VAL A 76 -0.88 -4.47 -10.23
C VAL A 76 -0.63 -3.58 -11.45
N ALA A 77 -1.04 -2.31 -11.42
CA ALA A 77 -0.88 -1.42 -12.56
C ALA A 77 0.59 -1.15 -12.91
N VAL A 78 1.46 -0.98 -11.91
CA VAL A 78 2.90 -0.77 -12.11
C VAL A 78 3.58 -2.07 -12.54
N HIS A 79 3.37 -3.17 -11.83
CA HIS A 79 4.09 -4.40 -12.14
C HIS A 79 3.60 -5.09 -13.43
N HIS A 80 2.38 -4.81 -13.88
CA HIS A 80 1.96 -5.24 -15.21
C HIS A 80 2.77 -4.54 -16.33
N VAL A 81 3.18 -3.27 -16.11
CA VAL A 81 4.14 -2.60 -17.01
C VAL A 81 5.52 -3.23 -16.89
N ASP A 82 5.98 -3.53 -15.67
CA ASP A 82 7.32 -4.09 -15.43
C ASP A 82 7.51 -5.48 -16.07
N LEU A 83 6.43 -6.25 -16.25
CA LEU A 83 6.47 -7.54 -16.96
C LEU A 83 6.88 -7.41 -18.44
N GLY A 84 6.77 -6.22 -19.04
CA GLY A 84 7.19 -5.99 -20.43
C GLY A 84 6.35 -6.73 -21.47
N ALA A 85 5.14 -7.19 -21.10
CA ALA A 85 4.27 -8.01 -21.95
C ALA A 85 3.29 -7.19 -22.83
N GLY A 86 3.60 -5.92 -23.08
CA GLY A 86 2.82 -5.03 -23.95
C GLY A 86 1.83 -4.11 -23.22
N TYR A 87 1.61 -4.28 -21.92
CA TYR A 87 0.88 -3.30 -21.09
C TYR A 87 1.78 -2.10 -20.77
N ARG A 88 1.28 -0.88 -20.99
CA ARG A 88 2.06 0.36 -20.92
C ARG A 88 1.40 1.37 -19.99
N PRO A 89 2.14 2.37 -19.47
CA PRO A 89 1.55 3.45 -18.69
C PRO A 89 0.45 4.24 -19.44
N SER A 90 0.48 4.26 -20.77
CA SER A 90 -0.59 4.84 -21.62
C SER A 90 -1.91 4.10 -21.52
N ASP A 91 -1.90 2.84 -21.05
CA ASP A 91 -3.06 1.99 -20.90
C ASP A 91 -3.68 2.10 -19.49
N TRP A 92 -3.08 2.93 -18.62
CA TRP A 92 -3.62 3.18 -17.30
C TRP A 92 -4.92 3.98 -17.37
N PRO A 93 -5.99 3.55 -16.67
CA PRO A 93 -7.23 4.30 -16.62
C PRO A 93 -7.01 5.73 -16.09
N GLU A 94 -7.63 6.73 -16.70
CA GLU A 94 -7.52 8.13 -16.27
C GLU A 94 -7.81 8.34 -14.77
N PRO A 95 -8.82 7.68 -14.14
CA PRO A 95 -9.03 7.79 -12.69
C PRO A 95 -7.83 7.30 -11.86
N PHE A 96 -7.12 6.27 -12.33
CA PHE A 96 -5.90 5.78 -11.69
C PHE A 96 -4.78 6.83 -11.79
N VAL A 97 -4.52 7.35 -13.00
CA VAL A 97 -3.47 8.36 -13.23
C VAL A 97 -3.70 9.60 -12.37
N ARG A 98 -4.92 10.16 -12.36
CA ARG A 98 -5.27 11.32 -11.53
C ARG A 98 -5.08 11.08 -10.04
N ARG A 99 -5.40 9.86 -9.58
CA ARG A 99 -5.22 9.48 -8.17
C ARG A 99 -3.74 9.43 -7.80
N GLU A 100 -2.90 8.85 -8.66
CA GLU A 100 -1.48 8.63 -8.38
C GLU A 100 -0.64 9.92 -8.51
N LEU A 101 -0.93 10.75 -9.51
CA LEU A 101 -0.17 11.97 -9.80
C LEU A 101 -0.79 13.23 -9.21
N GLY A 102 -2.06 13.18 -8.80
CA GLY A 102 -2.85 14.35 -8.45
C GLY A 102 -3.43 15.05 -9.69
N GLU A 103 -4.20 16.11 -9.44
CA GLU A 103 -4.72 16.96 -10.52
C GLU A 103 -3.57 17.69 -11.22
N PRO A 104 -3.55 17.76 -12.56
CA PRO A 104 -2.59 18.58 -13.29
C PRO A 104 -2.55 20.01 -12.72
N GLY A 105 -1.34 20.50 -12.39
CA GLY A 105 -1.14 21.85 -11.83
C GLY A 105 -1.35 21.97 -10.31
N ARG A 106 -1.80 20.90 -9.62
CA ARG A 106 -1.83 20.83 -8.16
C ARG A 106 -0.78 19.83 -7.72
N GLY A 107 0.41 20.32 -7.35
CA GLY A 107 1.53 19.48 -6.91
C GLY A 107 1.13 18.43 -5.86
N PRO A 108 1.94 17.37 -5.68
CA PRO A 108 1.54 16.16 -4.97
C PRO A 108 0.91 16.50 -3.61
N ARG A 109 -0.32 16.03 -3.39
CA ARG A 109 -1.00 16.17 -2.09
C ARG A 109 -0.22 15.36 -1.07
N ARG A 110 0.68 16.02 -0.34
CA ARG A 110 1.31 15.46 0.86
C ARG A 110 0.19 15.14 1.84
N THR A 111 -0.16 13.87 1.95
CA THR A 111 -1.09 13.39 2.97
C THR A 111 -0.47 13.63 4.34
N GLY A 112 -1.02 14.59 5.08
CA GLY A 112 -0.95 14.68 6.55
C GLY A 112 0.39 15.09 7.17
N ARG A 113 0.70 16.39 7.22
CA ARG A 113 1.41 16.96 8.37
C ARG A 113 0.38 17.65 9.25
N ALA A 114 -0.04 16.97 10.32
CA ALA A 114 -0.80 17.60 11.39
C ALA A 114 0.05 18.77 11.94
N ARG A 115 -0.42 20.00 11.72
CA ARG A 115 0.11 21.17 12.42
C ARG A 115 -0.31 21.03 13.87
N ARG A 116 0.63 20.72 14.77
CA ARG A 116 0.42 20.96 16.20
C ARG A 116 0.77 22.42 16.47
N HIS A 117 -0.26 23.23 16.73
CA HIS A 117 -0.12 24.46 17.49
C HIS A 117 -0.15 24.11 18.98
N ALA A 118 0.94 24.42 19.67
CA ALA A 118 1.01 24.76 21.10
C ALA A 118 2.33 25.54 21.19
N GLY A 119 2.39 26.85 21.43
CA GLY A 119 1.53 27.60 22.34
C GLY A 119 1.93 27.26 23.78
N LEU A 120 3.19 27.45 24.16
CA LEU A 120 3.56 27.56 25.57
C LEU A 120 4.40 28.82 25.78
N ALA A 121 3.94 29.58 26.76
CA ALA A 121 4.38 30.91 27.09
C ALA A 121 5.78 30.92 27.70
N ASP A 122 6.47 32.00 27.36
CA ASP A 122 7.56 32.60 28.09
C ASP A 122 7.20 32.77 29.58
N ARG A 123 7.98 32.18 30.47
CA ARG A 123 8.18 32.69 31.84
C ARG A 123 9.65 32.56 32.20
N LYS A 124 10.34 33.69 32.05
CA LYS A 124 11.65 34.02 32.59
C LYS A 124 11.78 33.59 34.05
N VAL A 125 12.84 32.84 34.33
CA VAL A 125 13.49 32.76 35.64
C VAL A 125 14.36 34.01 35.79
N GLY A 126 14.13 34.79 36.84
CA GLY A 126 14.95 35.96 37.14
C GLY A 126 14.54 36.66 38.43
N ARG A 127 15.23 36.25 39.51
CA ARG A 127 15.38 36.88 40.85
C ARG A 127 14.14 37.15 41.68
#